data_AF-A0A3B0MW39-F1
#
_entry.id   AF-A0A3B0MW39-F1
#
_cell.length_a   1.000
_cell.length_b   1.000
_cell.length_c   1.000
_cell.angle_alpha   90.00
_cell.angle_beta   90.00
_cell.angle_gamma   90.00
#
_symmetry.space_group_name_H-M   'P 1'
#
loop_
_entity.id
_entity.type
_entity.pdbx_description
1 polymer ?
#
loop_
_entity_poly.entity_id
_entity_poly.type
_entity_poly.pdbx_seq_one_letter_code
_entity_poly.pdbx_strand_id
1 'polypeptide(L)'
;MEPHELNDAGFTEGYSHAIDAKPRRYGAPMEMILLVPDRIVFWRNGYEEGFAKGKADRRALEAWREKVKAAERAAAIEEKSNER
;
A
#
# COMPACT_ATOMS: atom_id res chain seq x y z
N MET A 1 -8.98 -23.70 5.45
CA MET A 1 -8.25 -22.47 5.13
C MET A 1 -6.92 -22.52 5.82
N GLU A 2 -5.87 -22.77 5.05
CA GLU A 2 -4.53 -22.98 5.54
C GLU A 2 -3.92 -21.68 6.10
N PRO A 3 -2.94 -21.75 7.02
CA PRO A 3 -2.32 -20.57 7.61
C PRO A 3 -1.71 -19.60 6.58
N HIS A 4 -1.18 -20.12 5.46
CA HIS A 4 -0.61 -19.29 4.39
C HIS A 4 -1.68 -18.51 3.63
N GLU A 5 -2.84 -19.13 3.34
CA GLU A 5 -3.96 -18.46 2.66
C GLU A 5 -4.49 -17.27 3.49
N LEU A 6 -4.55 -17.44 4.81
CA LEU A 6 -4.94 -16.38 5.73
C LEU A 6 -3.91 -15.25 5.78
N ASN A 7 -2.63 -15.59 5.77
CA ASN A 7 -1.56 -14.61 5.71
C ASN A 7 -1.61 -13.80 4.41
N ASP A 8 -1.77 -14.45 3.26
CA ASP A 8 -1.88 -13.80 1.94
C ASP A 8 -3.12 -12.89 1.86
N ALA A 9 -4.25 -13.33 2.42
CA ALA A 9 -5.46 -12.51 2.51
C ALA A 9 -5.24 -11.27 3.39
N GLY A 10 -4.60 -11.45 4.55
CA GLY A 10 -4.20 -10.34 5.41
C GLY A 10 -3.28 -9.36 4.70
N PHE A 11 -2.24 -9.88 4.05
CA PHE A 11 -1.28 -9.09 3.29
C PHE A 11 -1.94 -8.25 2.21
N THR A 12 -2.81 -8.85 1.41
CA THR A 12 -3.51 -8.17 0.32
C THR A 12 -4.37 -7.02 0.85
N GLU A 13 -5.13 -7.26 1.92
CA GLU A 13 -5.96 -6.24 2.57
C GLU A 13 -5.10 -5.10 3.15
N GLY A 14 -4.03 -5.44 3.87
CA GLY A 14 -3.11 -4.46 4.48
C GLY A 14 -2.44 -3.59 3.42
N TYR A 15 -2.00 -4.21 2.32
CA TYR A 15 -1.38 -3.51 1.19
C TYR A 15 -2.35 -2.53 0.53
N SER A 16 -3.59 -2.97 0.22
CA SER A 16 -4.63 -2.10 -0.34
C SER A 16 -4.94 -0.91 0.57
N HIS A 17 -5.04 -1.14 1.89
CA HIS A 17 -5.26 -0.05 2.83
C HIS A 17 -4.15 1.00 2.77
N ALA A 18 -2.89 0.56 2.78
CA ALA A 18 -1.78 1.49 2.81
C ALA A 18 -1.57 2.24 1.48
N ILE A 19 -1.79 1.58 0.34
CA ILE A 19 -1.67 2.21 -0.98
C ILE A 19 -2.78 3.24 -1.22
N ASP A 20 -4.00 2.96 -0.73
CA ASP A 20 -5.16 3.86 -0.80
C ASP A 20 -5.14 4.97 0.27
N ALA A 21 -4.07 5.04 1.09
CA ALA A 21 -3.96 5.96 2.23
C ALA A 21 -5.10 5.83 3.27
N LYS A 22 -5.72 4.63 3.37
CA LYS A 22 -6.69 4.32 4.41
C LYS A 22 -5.99 4.14 5.76
N PRO A 23 -6.66 4.47 6.87
CA PRO A 23 -6.10 4.23 8.20
C PRO A 23 -5.86 2.74 8.43
N ARG A 24 -4.85 2.45 9.26
CA ARG A 24 -4.56 1.10 9.72
C ARG A 24 -5.77 0.58 10.52
N ARG A 25 -6.21 -0.63 10.20
CA ARG A 25 -7.20 -1.36 10.98
C ARG A 25 -6.49 -2.23 12.02
N TYR A 26 -7.01 -2.25 13.25
CA TYR A 26 -6.44 -3.04 14.35
C TYR A 26 -7.21 -4.33 14.63
N GLY A 27 -8.39 -4.52 14.02
CA GLY A 27 -9.23 -5.71 14.18
C GLY A 27 -9.21 -6.61 12.94
N ALA A 28 -9.40 -7.91 13.15
CA ALA A 28 -9.63 -8.90 12.10
C ALA A 28 -11.09 -8.82 11.56
N PRO A 29 -11.39 -9.45 10.41
CA PRO A 29 -12.76 -9.61 9.93
C PRO A 29 -13.66 -10.29 10.97
N MET A 30 -14.94 -9.90 11.03
CA MET A 30 -15.88 -10.41 12.04
C MET A 30 -16.09 -11.92 11.87
N GLU A 31 -16.17 -12.38 10.64
CA GLU A 31 -16.32 -13.78 10.28
C GLU A 31 -15.14 -14.60 10.81
N MET A 32 -13.92 -14.07 10.77
CA MET A 32 -12.75 -14.75 11.34
C MET A 32 -12.81 -14.81 12.86
N ILE A 33 -13.28 -13.74 13.51
CA ILE A 33 -13.46 -13.70 14.97
C ILE A 33 -14.47 -14.77 15.42
N LEU A 34 -15.54 -14.97 14.64
CA LEU A 34 -16.60 -15.91 14.98
C LEU A 34 -16.28 -17.36 14.60
N LEU A 35 -15.59 -17.60 13.49
CA LEU A 35 -15.44 -18.93 12.92
C LEU A 35 -14.07 -19.57 13.19
N VAL A 36 -12.99 -18.78 13.21
CA VAL A 36 -11.60 -19.27 13.30
C VAL A 36 -10.70 -18.33 14.14
N PRO A 37 -11.06 -18.04 15.41
CA PRO A 37 -10.36 -17.06 16.22
C PRO A 37 -8.90 -17.41 16.49
N ASP A 38 -8.57 -18.70 16.56
CA ASP A 38 -7.22 -19.24 16.70
C ASP A 38 -6.31 -18.88 15.51
N ARG A 39 -6.89 -18.63 14.34
CA ARG A 39 -6.15 -18.34 13.11
C ARG A 39 -6.00 -16.85 12.80
N ILE A 40 -6.57 -15.97 13.64
CA ILE A 40 -6.47 -14.51 13.48
C ILE A 40 -5.03 -14.02 13.41
N VAL A 41 -4.12 -14.66 14.15
CA VAL A 41 -2.71 -14.26 14.18
C VAL A 41 -2.06 -14.35 12.80
N PHE A 42 -2.39 -15.34 11.98
CA PHE A 42 -1.82 -15.50 10.64
C PHE A 42 -2.26 -14.37 9.70
N TRP A 43 -3.56 -14.06 9.71
CA TRP A 43 -4.11 -12.94 8.96
C TRP A 43 -3.56 -11.60 9.43
N ARG A 44 -3.47 -11.40 10.75
CA ARG A 44 -2.94 -10.15 11.32
C ARG A 44 -1.48 -9.95 10.94
N ASN A 45 -0.65 -10.98 11.02
CA ASN A 45 0.76 -10.89 10.61
C ASN A 45 0.87 -10.46 9.15
N GLY A 46 0.10 -11.11 8.26
CA GLY A 46 0.04 -10.73 6.85
C GLY A 46 -0.41 -9.28 6.67
N TYR A 47 -1.46 -8.86 7.36
CA TYR A 47 -1.97 -7.48 7.30
C TYR A 47 -0.92 -6.45 7.71
N GLU A 48 -0.17 -6.71 8.78
CA GLU A 48 0.88 -5.79 9.24
C GLU A 48 2.03 -5.69 8.23
N GLU A 49 2.44 -6.81 7.64
CA GLU A 49 3.46 -6.86 6.59
C GLU A 49 3.00 -6.14 5.31
N GLY A 50 1.79 -6.44 4.84
CA GLY A 50 1.18 -5.82 3.66
C GLY A 50 1.02 -4.32 3.82
N PHE A 51 0.55 -3.86 4.99
CA PHE A 51 0.40 -2.44 5.28
C PHE A 51 1.75 -1.70 5.31
N ALA A 52 2.79 -2.30 5.90
CA ALA A 52 4.13 -1.72 5.89
C ALA A 52 4.68 -1.59 4.47
N LYS A 53 4.53 -2.64 3.65
CA LYS A 53 4.95 -2.62 2.24
C LYS A 53 4.17 -1.60 1.43
N GLY A 54 2.85 -1.58 1.50
CA GLY A 54 2.02 -0.64 0.75
C GLY A 54 2.32 0.83 1.10
N LYS A 55 2.70 1.11 2.36
CA LYS A 55 3.15 2.44 2.78
C LYS A 55 4.49 2.83 2.14
N ALA A 56 5.42 1.88 2.03
CA ALA A 56 6.70 2.11 1.35
C ALA A 56 6.49 2.35 -0.15
N ASP A 57 5.67 1.52 -0.80
CA ASP A 57 5.39 1.62 -2.23
C ASP A 57 4.63 2.89 -2.58
N ARG A 58 3.68 3.33 -1.73
CA ARG A 58 3.02 4.63 -1.88
C ARG A 58 4.03 5.78 -1.88
N ARG A 59 4.97 5.78 -0.93
CA ARG A 59 6.02 6.80 -0.87
C ARG A 59 6.92 6.78 -2.10
N ALA A 60 7.27 5.58 -2.60
CA ALA A 60 8.03 5.44 -3.82
C ALA A 60 7.26 5.98 -5.04
N LEU A 61 5.95 5.70 -5.14
CA LEU A 61 5.08 6.21 -6.19
C LEU A 61 4.96 7.75 -6.15
N GLU A 62 4.80 8.33 -4.97
CA GLU A 62 4.77 9.78 -4.78
C GLU A 62 6.11 10.43 -5.19
N ALA A 63 7.24 9.85 -4.76
CA ALA A 63 8.56 10.33 -5.15
C ALA A 63 8.79 10.23 -6.66
N TRP A 64 8.31 9.16 -7.31
CA TRP A 64 8.38 9.01 -8.76
C TRP A 64 7.53 10.07 -9.48
N ARG A 65 6.29 10.30 -9.04
CA ARG A 65 5.40 11.34 -9.60
C ARG A 65 6.01 12.73 -9.50
N GLU A 66 6.65 13.06 -8.39
CA GLU A 66 7.32 14.36 -8.24
C GLU A 66 8.55 14.51 -9.15
N LYS A 67 9.32 13.44 -9.35
CA LYS A 67 10.43 13.45 -10.32
C LYS A 67 9.94 13.68 -11.75
N VAL A 68 8.85 13.03 -12.15
CA VAL A 68 8.25 13.20 -13.49
C VAL A 68 7.78 14.64 -13.68
N LYS A 69 7.03 15.20 -12.73
CA LYS A 69 6.59 16.60 -12.79
C LYS A 69 7.75 17.59 -12.86
N ALA A 70 8.84 17.33 -12.14
CA ALA A 70 10.03 18.18 -12.19
C ALA A 70 10.69 18.16 -13.58
N ALA A 71 10.76 16.98 -14.21
CA ALA A 71 11.26 16.83 -15.56
C ALA A 71 10.36 17.54 -16.60
N GLU A 72 9.03 17.40 -16.48
CA GLU A 72 8.07 18.09 -17.35
C GLU A 72 8.18 19.62 -17.22
N ARG A 73 8.35 20.14 -16.00
CA ARG A 73 8.57 21.59 -15.78
C ARG A 73 9.88 22.06 -16.39
N ALA A 74 10.96 21.29 -16.27
CA ALA A 74 12.25 21.63 -16.85
C ALA A 74 12.17 21.68 -18.40
N ALA A 75 11.53 20.69 -19.02
CA ALA A 75 11.33 20.65 -20.47
C ALA A 75 10.50 21.84 -20.96
N ALA A 76 9.41 22.20 -20.26
CA ALA A 76 8.57 23.35 -20.62
C ALA A 76 9.29 24.70 -20.46
N ILE A 77 10.30 24.80 -19.60
CA ILE A 77 11.14 26.00 -19.46
C ILE A 77 12.14 26.08 -20.62
N GLU A 78 12.77 24.96 -20.97
CA GLU A 78 13.73 24.88 -22.08
C GLU A 78 13.08 25.23 -23.42
N GLU A 79 11.87 24.72 -23.68
CA GLU A 79 11.10 25.03 -24.90
C GLU A 79 10.78 26.53 -25.02
N LYS A 80 10.35 27.18 -23.92
CA LYS A 80 10.09 28.63 -23.90
C LYS A 80 11.36 29.49 -24.03
N SER A 81 12.50 28.97 -23.62
CA SER A 81 13.79 29.65 -23.78
C SER A 81 14.32 29.55 -25.21
N ASN A 82 13.93 28.53 -25.98
CA ASN A 82 14.39 28.30 -27.35
C ASN A 82 13.55 29.05 -28.41
N GLU A 83 12.36 29.54 -28.04
CA GLU A 83 11.48 30.37 -28.90
C GLU A 83 11.75 31.89 -28.80
N ARG A 84 12.68 32.32 -27.96
CA ARG A 84 13.12 33.73 -27.82
C ARG A 84 14.48 33.97 -28.46
#